data_AF-A0AAV8WWE9-F1
#
_entry.id   AF-A0AAV8WWE9-F1
#
_cell.length_a   1.000
_cell.length_b   1.000
_cell.length_c   1.000
_cell.angle_alpha   90.00
_cell.angle_beta   90.00
_cell.angle_gamma   90.00
#
_symmetry.space_group_name_H-M   'P 1'
#
loop_
_entity.id
_entity.type
_entity.pdbx_description
1 polymer ?
#
loop_
_entity_poly.entity_id
_entity_poly.type
_entity_poly.pdbx_seq_one_letter_code
_entity_poly.pdbx_strand_id
1 'polypeptide(L)'
;MEIIKSDGRPNPFKKCIPGDKWFKGFLNRHPKLSLRHADSISAARASVTEEAIKNWHEIKIHLKEEKCVDILEDPTRIFNSNESGFETNPKTGLVLGPRGMKNFYQVKSGSEKEQITVLFY
;
A
#
# COMPACT_ATOMS: atom_id res chain seq x y z
N MET A 1 -12.32 22.32 -8.77
CA MET A 1 -12.16 23.42 -9.76
C MET A 1 -13.29 24.43 -9.73
N GLU A 2 -14.46 24.08 -9.18
CA GLU A 2 -15.56 25.04 -8.95
C GLU A 2 -15.14 26.17 -8.01
N ILE A 3 -14.32 25.91 -7.00
CA ILE A 3 -13.87 26.91 -6.02
C ILE A 3 -13.21 28.14 -6.66
N ILE A 4 -12.31 27.96 -7.65
CA ILE A 4 -11.64 29.09 -8.31
C ILE A 4 -12.63 29.86 -9.21
N LYS A 5 -13.58 29.16 -9.82
CA LYS A 5 -14.63 29.78 -10.64
C LYS A 5 -15.67 30.52 -9.78
N SER A 6 -15.98 30.01 -8.58
CA SER A 6 -16.97 30.57 -7.66
C SER A 6 -16.42 31.75 -6.85
N ASP A 7 -15.12 31.78 -6.57
CA ASP A 7 -14.47 32.87 -5.81
C ASP A 7 -14.38 34.18 -6.63
N GLY A 8 -14.53 34.10 -7.96
CA GLY A 8 -14.58 35.27 -8.85
C GLY A 8 -13.29 36.09 -8.95
N ARG A 9 -12.22 35.66 -8.27
CA ARG A 9 -10.95 36.40 -8.22
C ARG A 9 -10.14 36.23 -9.51
N PRO A 10 -9.48 37.30 -10.00
CA PRO A 10 -8.53 37.16 -11.08
C PRO A 10 -7.39 36.25 -10.63
N ASN A 11 -7.15 35.19 -11.40
CA ASN A 11 -6.10 34.22 -11.12
C ASN A 11 -5.16 34.08 -12.33
N PRO A 12 -3.86 33.84 -12.11
CA PRO A 12 -2.87 33.74 -13.20
C PRO A 12 -2.88 32.37 -13.88
N PHE A 13 -3.83 31.47 -13.57
CA PHE A 13 -3.78 30.09 -14.02
C PHE A 13 -4.46 29.91 -15.39
N LYS A 14 -3.75 29.24 -16.31
CA LYS A 14 -4.34 28.82 -17.59
C LYS A 14 -5.52 27.87 -17.32
N LYS A 15 -6.69 28.17 -17.88
CA LYS A 15 -7.95 27.42 -17.67
C LYS A 15 -8.40 27.32 -16.20
N CYS A 16 -7.95 28.21 -15.31
CA CYS A 16 -8.19 28.15 -13.86
C CYS A 16 -7.64 26.86 -13.20
N ILE A 17 -6.57 26.28 -13.75
CA ILE A 17 -5.92 25.07 -13.23
C ILE A 17 -4.53 25.43 -12.69
N PRO A 18 -4.30 25.35 -11.37
CA PRO A 18 -2.96 25.51 -10.82
C PRO A 18 -2.04 24.41 -11.34
N GLY A 19 -0.90 24.79 -11.93
CA GLY A 19 0.09 23.83 -12.40
C GLY A 19 1.03 23.34 -11.29
N ASP A 20 1.84 22.33 -11.60
CA ASP A 20 2.76 21.68 -10.65
C ASP A 20 3.67 22.65 -9.91
N LYS A 21 4.19 23.69 -10.59
CA LYS A 21 5.04 24.72 -9.97
C LYS A 21 4.30 25.45 -8.86
N TRP A 22 3.04 25.81 -9.09
CA TRP A 22 2.23 26.47 -8.07
C TRP A 22 1.97 25.54 -6.89
N PHE A 23 1.63 24.27 -7.16
CA PHE A 23 1.36 23.28 -6.12
C PHE A 23 2.59 23.00 -5.24
N LYS A 24 3.77 22.84 -5.84
CA LYS A 24 5.04 22.75 -5.10
C LYS A 24 5.30 24.00 -4.25
N GLY A 25 5.09 25.19 -4.82
CA GLY A 25 5.21 26.45 -4.08
C GLY A 25 4.21 26.58 -2.94
N PHE A 26 3.00 26.06 -3.11
CA PHE A 26 1.97 26.02 -2.07
C PHE A 26 2.40 25.13 -0.90
N LEU A 27 2.89 23.91 -1.17
CA LEU A 27 3.41 23.02 -0.13
C LEU A 27 4.60 23.65 0.62
N ASN A 28 5.51 24.34 -0.08
CA ASN A 28 6.64 25.03 0.55
C ASN A 28 6.20 26.16 1.50
N ARG A 29 5.13 26.90 1.16
CA ARG A 29 4.57 27.95 2.02
C ARG A 29 3.79 27.39 3.21
N HIS A 30 3.30 26.16 3.11
CA HIS A 30 2.51 25.50 4.13
C HIS A 30 3.20 24.23 4.63
N PRO A 31 4.32 24.33 5.38
CA PRO A 31 5.09 23.18 5.85
C PRO A 31 4.34 22.30 6.86
N LYS A 32 3.19 22.78 7.33
CA LYS A 32 2.21 22.05 8.14
C LYS A 32 1.37 21.07 7.30
N LEU A 33 1.46 21.10 5.98
CA LEU A 33 0.78 20.16 5.08
C LEU A 33 1.79 19.14 4.54
N SER A 34 1.34 17.90 4.39
CA SER A 34 2.12 16.82 3.77
C SER A 34 1.24 15.98 2.85
N LEU A 35 1.81 15.57 1.73
CA LEU A 35 1.29 14.48 0.90
C LEU A 35 1.62 13.14 1.56
N ARG A 36 0.64 12.25 1.67
CA ARG A 36 0.79 10.93 2.31
C ARG A 36 0.20 9.85 1.41
N HIS A 37 0.88 8.70 1.39
CA HIS A 37 0.26 7.42 1.03
C HIS A 37 -0.40 6.83 2.27
N ALA A 38 -1.61 6.30 2.11
CA ALA A 38 -2.23 5.48 3.14
C ALA A 38 -1.62 4.07 3.06
N ASP A 39 -0.50 3.86 3.74
CA ASP A 39 0.13 2.54 3.79
C ASP A 39 -0.57 1.68 4.85
N SER A 40 -1.10 0.54 4.42
CA SER A 40 -1.70 -0.47 5.29
C SER A 40 -0.71 -1.62 5.48
N ILE A 41 -0.17 -1.79 6.68
CA ILE A 41 0.53 -3.03 7.06
C ILE A 41 -0.54 -4.03 7.50
N SER A 42 -0.54 -5.24 6.93
CA SER A 42 -1.45 -6.31 7.34
C SER A 42 -1.11 -6.80 8.75
N ALA A 43 -2.12 -7.02 9.59
CA ALA A 43 -1.94 -7.52 10.97
C ALA A 43 -1.07 -8.78 11.05
N ALA A 44 -1.22 -9.71 10.09
CA ALA A 44 -0.43 -10.93 9.99
C ALA A 44 1.09 -10.68 9.85
N ARG A 45 1.49 -9.59 9.17
CA ARG A 45 2.92 -9.22 9.04
C ARG A 45 3.44 -8.55 10.31
N ALA A 46 2.58 -7.88 11.07
CA ALA A 46 2.94 -7.27 12.34
C ALA A 46 3.06 -8.29 13.48
N SER A 47 2.42 -9.45 13.36
CA SER A 47 2.43 -10.51 14.37
C SER A 47 3.60 -11.50 14.26
N VAL A 48 4.48 -11.37 13.25
CA VAL A 48 5.63 -12.26 13.10
C VAL A 48 6.70 -11.92 14.14
N THR A 49 7.08 -12.89 14.96
CA THR A 49 8.15 -12.76 15.96
C THR A 49 9.47 -13.33 15.46
N GLU A 50 10.59 -12.88 16.04
CA GLU A 50 11.91 -13.44 15.73
C GLU A 50 11.99 -14.94 16.05
N GLU A 51 11.36 -15.36 17.14
CA GLU A 51 11.28 -16.78 17.54
C GLU A 51 10.53 -17.62 16.51
N ALA A 52 9.42 -17.13 15.96
CA ALA A 52 8.69 -17.81 14.90
C ALA A 52 9.54 -18.00 13.64
N ILE A 53 10.39 -17.02 13.30
CA ILE A 53 11.33 -17.12 12.18
C ILE A 53 12.40 -18.18 12.48
N LYS A 54 12.97 -18.21 13.69
CA LYS A 54 13.96 -19.22 14.07
C LYS A 54 13.37 -20.64 14.03
N ASN A 55 12.16 -20.81 14.53
CA ASN A 55 11.47 -22.10 14.51
C ASN A 55 11.12 -22.55 13.07
N TRP A 56 10.82 -21.62 12.16
CA TRP A 56 10.64 -21.95 10.74
C TRP A 56 11.91 -22.56 10.10
N HIS A 57 13.10 -22.16 10.56
CA HIS A 57 14.35 -22.73 10.05
C HIS A 57 14.60 -24.18 10.52
N GLU A 58 13.79 -24.71 11.45
CA GLU A 58 13.84 -26.11 11.89
C GLU A 58 13.13 -27.07 10.92
N ILE A 59 12.64 -26.59 9.77
CA ILE A 59 11.95 -27.41 8.76
C ILE A 59 12.76 -28.64 8.31
N LYS A 60 14.10 -28.58 8.36
CA LYS A 60 14.96 -29.74 8.08
C LYS A 60 14.80 -30.89 9.07
N ILE A 61 14.51 -30.59 10.34
CA ILE A 61 14.25 -31.61 11.37
C ILE A 61 12.93 -32.30 11.05
N HIS A 62 11.88 -31.51 10.76
CA HIS A 62 10.58 -32.03 10.38
C HIS A 62 10.65 -32.92 9.11
N LEU A 63 11.33 -32.48 8.06
CA LEU A 63 11.52 -33.27 6.84
C LEU A 63 12.29 -34.57 7.09
N LYS A 64 13.17 -34.60 8.11
CA LYS A 64 13.91 -35.80 8.51
C LYS A 64 13.01 -36.80 9.24
N GLU A 65 12.11 -36.33 10.11
CA GLU A 65 11.11 -37.17 10.78
C GLU A 65 10.15 -37.82 9.78
N GLU A 66 9.71 -37.05 8.78
CA GLU A 66 8.82 -37.49 7.70
C GLU A 66 9.52 -38.32 6.60
N LYS A 67 10.85 -38.52 6.69
CA LYS A 67 11.67 -39.24 5.70
C LYS A 67 11.59 -38.64 4.28
N CYS A 68 11.47 -37.32 4.19
CA CYS A 68 11.28 -36.55 2.94
C CYS A 68 12.43 -35.56 2.68
N VAL A 69 13.63 -35.84 3.19
CA VAL A 69 14.79 -34.94 3.07
C VAL A 69 15.27 -34.82 1.62
N ASP A 70 15.05 -35.85 0.81
CA ASP A 70 15.41 -35.91 -0.61
C ASP A 70 14.72 -34.82 -1.46
N ILE A 71 13.58 -34.28 -0.98
CA ILE A 71 12.89 -33.15 -1.63
C ILE A 71 13.81 -31.91 -1.70
N LEU A 72 14.71 -31.73 -0.74
CA LEU A 72 15.67 -30.62 -0.73
C LEU A 72 16.87 -30.84 -1.67
N GLU A 73 17.09 -32.08 -2.13
CA GLU A 73 18.20 -32.45 -3.01
C GLU A 73 17.88 -32.17 -4.49
N ASP A 74 16.61 -32.09 -4.85
CA ASP A 74 16.12 -31.84 -6.20
C ASP A 74 15.36 -30.50 -6.29
N PRO A 75 16.02 -29.41 -6.74
CA PRO A 75 15.40 -28.10 -6.87
C PRO A 75 14.19 -28.07 -7.79
N THR A 76 14.02 -29.03 -8.71
CA THR A 76 12.87 -29.08 -9.64
C THR A 76 11.56 -29.42 -8.94
N ARG A 77 11.63 -29.90 -7.69
CA ARG A 77 10.48 -30.23 -6.84
C ARG A 77 10.01 -29.05 -5.98
N ILE A 78 10.72 -27.92 -6.04
CA ILE A 78 10.39 -26.71 -5.27
C ILE A 78 9.56 -25.80 -6.15
N PHE A 79 8.24 -25.80 -5.91
CA PHE A 79 7.31 -24.89 -6.57
C PHE A 79 7.10 -23.66 -5.68
N ASN A 80 7.34 -22.47 -6.24
CA ASN A 80 6.98 -21.24 -5.58
C ASN A 80 5.59 -20.83 -6.07
N SER A 81 4.66 -20.60 -5.15
CA SER A 81 3.36 -20.04 -5.51
C SER A 81 3.08 -18.84 -4.64
N ASN A 82 2.58 -17.77 -5.25
CA ASN A 82 2.23 -16.55 -4.54
C ASN A 82 0.86 -16.07 -4.99
N GLU A 83 0.10 -15.55 -4.03
CA GLU A 83 -1.23 -14.99 -4.25
C GLU A 83 -1.12 -13.47 -4.35
N SER A 84 -1.77 -12.85 -5.35
CA SER A 84 -1.96 -11.39 -5.38
C SER A 84 -3.43 -11.04 -5.45
N GLY A 85 -3.86 -10.19 -4.52
CA GLY A 85 -5.17 -9.56 -4.53
C GLY A 85 -5.17 -8.29 -5.37
N PHE A 86 -6.13 -8.19 -6.29
CA PHE A 86 -6.43 -7.01 -7.09
C PHE A 86 -7.74 -6.41 -6.58
N GLU A 87 -7.63 -5.29 -5.89
CA GLU A 87 -8.79 -4.54 -5.40
C GLU A 87 -9.60 -3.99 -6.60
N THR A 88 -10.90 -4.28 -6.66
CA THR A 88 -11.77 -3.71 -7.72
C THR A 88 -12.08 -2.24 -7.45
N ASN A 89 -11.82 -1.76 -6.23
CA ASN A 89 -11.95 -0.38 -5.81
C ASN A 89 -10.58 0.19 -5.39
N PRO A 90 -9.86 0.86 -6.30
CA PRO A 90 -8.48 1.28 -6.06
C PRO A 90 -8.38 2.19 -4.83
N LYS A 91 -7.30 2.05 -4.06
CA LYS A 91 -6.97 3.01 -3.01
C LYS A 91 -6.87 4.39 -3.63
N THR A 92 -7.57 5.33 -3.02
CA THR A 92 -7.44 6.74 -3.33
C THR A 92 -5.99 7.13 -3.13
N GLY A 93 -5.44 7.87 -4.11
CA GLY A 93 -4.01 8.17 -4.20
C GLY A 93 -3.52 9.09 -3.08
N LEU A 94 -2.57 9.94 -3.41
CA LEU A 94 -1.98 10.86 -2.44
C LEU A 94 -3.04 11.77 -1.80
N VAL A 95 -3.16 11.74 -0.49
CA VAL A 95 -4.03 12.63 0.28
C VAL A 95 -3.20 13.79 0.84
N LEU A 96 -3.75 15.00 0.78
CA LEU A 96 -3.17 16.19 1.39
C LEU A 96 -3.78 16.42 2.78
N GLY A 97 -2.94 16.59 3.80
CA GLY A 97 -3.43 17.14 5.07
C GLY A 97 -2.35 17.39 6.11
N PRO A 98 -2.74 17.54 7.39
CA PRO A 98 -1.84 18.04 8.43
C PRO A 98 -0.64 17.11 8.68
N ARG A 99 0.55 17.70 8.74
CA ARG A 99 1.80 17.03 9.05
C ARG A 99 1.76 16.53 10.50
N GLY A 100 1.85 15.21 10.68
CA GLY A 100 1.83 14.56 12.00
C GLY A 100 0.48 13.96 12.41
N MET A 101 -0.57 14.18 11.62
CA MET A 101 -1.87 13.50 11.83
C MET A 101 -1.74 12.02 11.45
N LYS A 102 -1.97 11.13 12.42
CA LYS A 102 -1.82 9.67 12.25
C LYS A 102 -2.95 9.04 11.45
N ASN A 103 -4.16 9.59 11.54
CA ASN A 103 -5.36 8.96 10.97
C ASN A 103 -5.98 9.86 9.89
N PHE A 104 -5.84 9.45 8.64
CA PHE A 104 -6.58 9.99 7.50
C PHE A 104 -7.69 9.02 7.14
N TYR A 105 -8.94 9.48 7.21
CA TYR A 105 -10.10 8.67 6.83
C TYR A 105 -10.69 9.24 5.54
N GLN A 106 -10.89 8.39 4.55
CA GLN A 106 -11.66 8.72 3.36
C GLN A 106 -12.83 7.76 3.26
N VAL A 107 -14.05 8.31 3.20
CA VAL A 107 -15.26 7.50 2.96
C VAL A 107 -15.24 7.10 1.49
N LYS A 108 -15.03 5.80 1.22
CA LYS A 108 -15.06 5.25 -0.14
C LYS A 108 -16.51 5.04 -0.59
N SER A 109 -16.79 5.29 -1.87
CA SER A 109 -18.13 5.17 -2.46
C SER A 109 -18.46 3.79 -3.04
N GLY A 110 -17.51 2.85 -3.03
CA GLY A 110 -17.65 1.50 -3.62
C GLY A 110 -17.53 0.37 -2.59
N SER A 111 -17.93 -0.85 -2.96
CA SER A 111 -17.80 -2.05 -2.13
C SER A 111 -16.32 -2.29 -1.78
N GLU A 112 -15.93 -2.03 -0.53
CA GLU A 112 -14.55 -2.23 -0.06
C GLU A 112 -14.12 -3.70 -0.01
N LYS A 113 -15.06 -4.64 -0.18
CA LYS A 113 -14.84 -6.07 0.03
C LYS A 113 -14.70 -6.87 -1.26
N GLU A 114 -14.87 -6.25 -2.43
CA GLU A 114 -14.63 -6.93 -3.69
C GLU A 114 -13.15 -6.87 -4.07
N GLN A 115 -12.54 -8.04 -4.17
CA GLN A 115 -11.18 -8.24 -4.62
C GLN A 115 -11.12 -9.46 -5.53
N ILE A 116 -10.32 -9.39 -6.59
CA ILE A 116 -10.00 -10.52 -7.44
C ILE A 116 -8.66 -11.06 -6.97
N THR A 117 -8.63 -12.33 -6.60
CA THR A 117 -7.41 -13.01 -6.20
C THR A 117 -6.85 -13.81 -7.37
N VAL A 118 -5.57 -13.66 -7.66
CA VAL A 118 -4.85 -14.46 -8.66
C VAL A 118 -3.73 -15.21 -7.99
N LEU A 119 -3.68 -16.52 -8.23
CA LEU A 119 -2.58 -17.39 -7.84
C LEU A 119 -1.56 -17.48 -8.98
N PHE A 120 -0.31 -17.15 -8.68
CA PHE A 120 0.83 -17.32 -9.57
C PHE A 120 1.64 -18.53 -9.10
N TYR A 121 2.15 -19.33 -10.02
CA TYR A 121 3.02 -20.49 -9.77
C TYR A 121 4.17 -20.50 -10.78
#